data_AF-A0A0Q5WZY4-F1
#
_entry.id   AF-A0A0Q5WZY4-F1
#
_cell.length_a   1.000
_cell.length_b   1.000
_cell.length_c   1.000
_cell.angle_alpha   90.00
_cell.angle_beta   90.00
_cell.angle_gamma   90.00
#
_symmetry.space_group_name_H-M   'P 1'
#
loop_
_entity.id
_entity.type
_entity.pdbx_description
1 polymer ?
#
loop_
_entity_poly.entity_id
_entity_poly.type
_entity_poly.pdbx_seq_one_letter_code
_entity_poly.pdbx_strand_id
1 'polypeptide(L)'
;MIDEPQQTAPEESETSPAPVDDDLPGGVVSFPYDRMTVDQFRHRFPRARWRYDIKAWWVPGKTASRRIGRWLAELEAEADAHADARGRDAFDFDPIVSPYLDIGRAGFQIRTPYSRTVVEELRDIRFSRWDGDLRLWHVPFRSFEELRSHWPAIEAAARRSEPAERARRAEERKGTEDELKSKMRSAERRKRRYPLPADDLPPLGMPVAISYGIVVFTDITGEVVDPDLVTDFYPGASQDDVWGLWRAPMLDELLSTWPAKAAPETRRCWWLPTIEELRPARRAARARESTDTVRKR
;
A
#
# COMPACT_ATOMS: atom_id res chain seq x y z
N MET A 1 -11.98 -12.64 -85.82
CA MET A 1 -11.64 -12.47 -84.39
C MET A 1 -10.59 -11.39 -84.37
N ILE A 2 -11.00 -10.19 -83.94
CA ILE A 2 -10.41 -8.91 -84.35
C ILE A 2 -9.46 -8.39 -83.25
N ASP A 3 -8.35 -7.85 -83.74
CA ASP A 3 -7.26 -7.08 -83.12
C ASP A 3 -7.64 -6.00 -82.09
N GLU A 4 -6.67 -5.72 -81.22
CA GLU A 4 -6.56 -4.50 -80.39
C GLU A 4 -6.39 -3.25 -81.28
N PRO A 5 -6.85 -2.05 -80.86
CA PRO A 5 -5.86 -1.07 -80.40
C PRO A 5 -6.35 -0.02 -79.35
N GLN A 6 -5.37 0.77 -78.93
CA GLN A 6 -5.26 1.84 -77.94
C GLN A 6 -6.29 3.00 -77.89
N GLN A 7 -6.33 3.59 -76.67
CA GLN A 7 -6.43 5.01 -76.27
C GLN A 7 -7.57 5.92 -76.77
N THR A 8 -8.30 6.51 -75.81
CA THR A 8 -8.46 7.98 -75.69
C THR A 8 -9.08 8.34 -74.33
N ALA A 9 -8.48 9.32 -73.64
CA ALA A 9 -9.06 10.03 -72.50
C ALA A 9 -10.30 10.84 -72.95
N PRO A 10 -11.14 11.30 -72.00
CA PRO A 10 -11.06 12.74 -71.73
C PRO A 10 -11.10 13.12 -70.24
N GLU A 11 -10.22 14.07 -69.94
CA GLU A 11 -10.42 15.28 -69.11
C GLU A 11 -11.10 15.13 -67.75
N GLU A 12 -10.24 15.17 -66.73
CA GLU A 12 -10.27 16.18 -65.67
C GLU A 12 -11.42 17.20 -65.78
N SER A 13 -12.43 17.05 -64.93
CA SER A 13 -12.97 18.21 -64.24
C SER A 13 -12.47 18.14 -62.80
N GLU A 14 -11.34 18.82 -62.60
CA GLU A 14 -10.94 19.36 -61.31
C GLU A 14 -12.15 19.95 -60.60
N THR A 15 -12.55 19.32 -59.51
CA THR A 15 -13.06 20.04 -58.34
C THR A 15 -12.45 19.37 -57.12
N SER A 16 -11.19 19.72 -56.87
CA SER A 16 -10.56 19.50 -55.57
C SER A 16 -10.66 20.81 -54.76
N PRO A 17 -10.67 20.81 -53.42
CA PRO A 17 -11.13 19.78 -52.48
C PRO A 17 -12.21 20.37 -51.54
N ALA A 18 -13.10 19.55 -50.99
CA ALA A 18 -13.75 19.94 -49.73
C ALA A 18 -12.63 20.06 -48.68
N PRO A 19 -12.54 21.19 -47.96
CA PRO A 19 -11.36 21.52 -47.17
C PRO A 19 -11.13 20.47 -46.10
N VAL A 20 -9.85 20.17 -45.92
CA VAL A 20 -9.29 19.37 -44.84
C VAL A 20 -9.82 19.92 -43.51
N ASP A 21 -10.80 19.24 -42.91
CA ASP A 21 -11.28 19.48 -41.54
C ASP A 21 -10.25 19.01 -40.48
N ASP A 22 -8.98 18.77 -40.88
CA ASP A 22 -7.92 18.32 -39.98
C ASP A 22 -7.38 19.44 -39.06
N ASP A 23 -7.72 20.71 -39.32
CA ASP A 23 -7.34 21.85 -38.47
C ASP A 23 -8.44 22.31 -37.51
N LEU A 24 -9.63 21.68 -37.53
CA LEU A 24 -10.68 22.02 -36.57
C LEU A 24 -10.43 21.29 -35.23
N PRO A 25 -10.23 22.03 -34.12
CA PRO A 25 -10.04 21.42 -32.81
C PRO A 25 -11.29 20.59 -32.44
N GLY A 26 -11.07 19.31 -32.18
CA GLY A 26 -12.10 18.32 -31.90
C GLY A 26 -11.62 17.29 -30.88
N GLY A 27 -12.53 16.42 -30.43
CA GLY A 27 -12.25 15.37 -29.45
C GLY A 27 -12.61 14.00 -30.01
N VAL A 28 -11.84 12.99 -29.66
CA VAL A 28 -12.04 11.60 -30.09
C VAL A 28 -12.45 10.76 -28.88
N VAL A 29 -13.41 9.86 -29.06
CA VAL A 29 -13.83 8.88 -28.04
C VAL A 29 -14.05 7.51 -28.66
N SER A 30 -13.57 6.47 -27.99
CA SER A 30 -13.82 5.07 -28.36
C SER A 30 -14.39 4.34 -27.14
N PHE A 31 -15.45 3.57 -27.35
CA PHE A 31 -16.09 2.72 -26.35
C PHE A 31 -16.62 1.46 -27.04
N PRO A 32 -16.81 0.33 -26.33
CA PRO A 32 -17.37 -0.89 -26.89
C PRO A 32 -18.72 -0.64 -27.56
N TYR A 33 -19.01 -1.36 -28.65
CA TYR A 33 -20.28 -1.19 -29.36
C TYR A 33 -21.44 -1.71 -28.51
N ASP A 34 -22.20 -0.78 -27.93
CA ASP A 34 -23.50 -1.03 -27.31
C ASP A 34 -24.53 -0.11 -27.95
N ARG A 35 -25.64 -0.70 -28.41
CA ARG A 35 -26.71 0.01 -29.13
C ARG A 35 -27.31 1.13 -28.28
N MET A 36 -27.51 0.89 -26.98
CA MET A 36 -28.05 1.90 -26.07
C MET A 36 -27.06 3.05 -25.85
N THR A 37 -25.79 2.73 -25.61
CA THR A 37 -24.72 3.74 -25.44
C THR A 37 -24.51 4.58 -26.70
N VAL A 38 -24.57 3.98 -27.90
CA VAL A 38 -24.45 4.69 -29.19
C VAL A 38 -25.65 5.62 -29.43
N ASP A 39 -26.87 5.19 -29.11
CA ASP A 39 -28.07 6.01 -29.28
C ASP A 39 -28.07 7.21 -28.31
N GLN A 40 -27.68 7.00 -27.05
CA GLN A 40 -27.48 8.09 -26.08
C GLN A 40 -26.37 9.06 -26.50
N PHE A 41 -25.24 8.53 -27.01
CA PHE A 41 -24.14 9.33 -27.53
C PHE A 41 -24.56 10.20 -28.71
N ARG A 42 -25.32 9.64 -29.66
CA ARG A 42 -25.86 10.38 -30.82
C ARG A 42 -26.88 11.42 -30.40
N HIS A 43 -27.71 11.14 -29.40
CA HIS A 43 -28.63 12.13 -28.83
C HIS A 43 -27.87 13.30 -28.19
N ARG A 44 -26.80 13.01 -27.43
CA ARG A 44 -26.00 14.03 -26.72
C ARG A 44 -25.05 14.82 -27.63
N PHE A 45 -24.57 14.19 -28.69
CA PHE A 45 -23.67 14.75 -29.70
C PHE A 45 -24.20 14.53 -31.13
N PRO A 46 -25.24 15.26 -31.56
CA PRO A 46 -25.87 15.05 -32.88
C PRO A 46 -24.94 15.29 -34.08
N ARG A 47 -23.84 16.02 -33.87
CA ARG A 47 -22.82 16.34 -34.89
C ARG A 47 -21.61 15.40 -34.84
N ALA A 48 -21.62 14.37 -33.99
CA ALA A 48 -20.53 13.40 -33.92
C ALA A 48 -20.50 12.52 -35.18
N ARG A 49 -19.30 12.17 -35.63
CA ARG A 49 -19.07 11.34 -36.82
C ARG A 49 -18.18 10.16 -36.48
N TRP A 50 -18.51 8.98 -37.00
CA TRP A 50 -17.63 7.83 -36.90
C TRP A 50 -16.48 7.97 -37.91
N ARG A 51 -15.25 7.84 -37.43
CA ARG A 51 -14.04 7.86 -38.25
C ARG A 51 -13.45 6.45 -38.31
N TYR A 52 -13.43 5.87 -39.51
CA TYR A 52 -13.03 4.47 -39.73
C TYR A 52 -11.53 4.22 -39.56
N ASP A 53 -10.72 5.24 -39.85
CA ASP A 53 -9.25 5.25 -39.73
C ASP A 53 -8.80 5.07 -38.27
N ILE A 54 -9.44 5.78 -37.34
CA ILE A 54 -9.14 5.72 -35.91
C ILE A 54 -10.08 4.79 -35.12
N LYS A 55 -11.07 4.18 -35.79
CA LYS A 55 -12.14 3.35 -35.20
C LYS A 55 -12.74 3.99 -33.94
N ALA A 56 -13.07 5.27 -34.06
CA ALA A 56 -13.55 6.07 -32.94
C ALA A 56 -14.53 7.15 -33.41
N TRP A 57 -15.32 7.66 -32.48
CA TRP A 57 -16.21 8.79 -32.71
C TRP A 57 -15.44 10.10 -32.59
N TRP A 58 -15.55 10.95 -33.60
CA TRP A 58 -15.04 12.31 -33.59
C TRP A 58 -16.17 13.30 -33.29
N VAL A 59 -15.95 14.20 -32.33
CA VAL A 59 -16.88 15.25 -31.94
C VAL A 59 -16.26 16.62 -32.28
N PRO A 60 -16.94 17.47 -33.07
CA PRO A 60 -16.42 18.79 -33.44
C PRO A 60 -16.40 19.76 -32.24
N GLY A 61 -15.36 20.60 -32.18
CA GLY A 61 -15.31 21.81 -31.36
C GLY A 61 -14.21 21.83 -30.28
N LYS A 62 -13.73 23.04 -29.96
CA LYS A 62 -12.62 23.29 -29.01
C LYS A 62 -12.79 22.67 -27.62
N THR A 63 -14.02 22.46 -27.17
CA THR A 63 -14.34 21.86 -25.86
C THR A 63 -14.85 20.43 -25.97
N ALA A 64 -14.75 19.78 -27.14
CA ALA A 64 -15.26 18.45 -27.39
C ALA A 64 -14.72 17.43 -26.38
N SER A 65 -13.40 17.40 -26.15
CA SER A 65 -12.78 16.49 -25.18
C SER A 65 -13.31 16.69 -23.75
N ARG A 66 -13.55 17.93 -23.31
CA ARG A 66 -14.14 18.21 -21.98
C ARG A 66 -15.60 17.76 -21.88
N ARG A 67 -16.39 17.94 -22.95
CA ARG A 67 -17.79 17.49 -22.99
C ARG A 67 -17.89 15.97 -23.04
N ILE A 68 -17.02 15.31 -23.79
CA ILE A 68 -16.88 13.86 -23.83
C ILE A 68 -16.53 13.35 -22.43
N GLY A 69 -15.50 13.90 -21.79
CA GLY A 69 -15.10 13.49 -20.44
C GLY A 69 -16.22 13.66 -19.41
N ARG A 70 -16.99 14.76 -19.49
CA ARG A 70 -18.16 14.96 -18.63
C ARG A 70 -19.26 13.92 -18.89
N TRP A 71 -19.58 13.64 -20.15
CA TRP A 71 -20.59 12.65 -20.49
C TRP A 71 -20.19 11.23 -20.08
N LEU A 72 -18.92 10.86 -20.24
CA LEU A 72 -18.40 9.59 -19.73
C LEU A 72 -18.50 9.51 -18.20
N ALA A 73 -18.16 10.59 -17.49
CA ALA A 73 -18.32 10.65 -16.04
C ALA A 73 -19.79 10.60 -15.58
N GLU A 74 -20.71 11.19 -16.36
CA GLU A 74 -22.17 11.08 -16.12
C GLU A 74 -22.65 9.64 -16.33
N LEU A 75 -22.21 8.96 -17.40
CA LEU A 75 -22.53 7.55 -17.64
C LEU A 75 -21.95 6.63 -16.56
N GLU A 76 -20.72 6.86 -16.13
CA GLU A 76 -20.08 6.11 -15.05
C GLU A 76 -20.81 6.34 -13.73
N ALA A 77 -21.21 7.57 -13.43
CA ALA A 77 -22.01 7.90 -12.24
C ALA A 77 -23.41 7.24 -12.26
N GLU A 78 -24.06 7.15 -13.43
CA GLU A 78 -25.34 6.47 -13.58
C GLU A 78 -25.19 4.95 -13.43
N ALA A 79 -24.16 4.37 -14.07
CA ALA A 79 -23.83 2.95 -13.91
C ALA A 79 -23.48 2.61 -12.46
N ASP A 80 -22.74 3.49 -11.78
CA ASP A 80 -22.44 3.40 -10.36
C ASP A 80 -23.69 3.46 -9.50
N ALA A 81 -24.63 4.37 -9.78
CA ALA A 81 -25.90 4.49 -9.07
C ALA A 81 -26.77 3.24 -9.27
N HIS A 82 -26.82 2.71 -10.49
CA HIS A 82 -27.53 1.47 -10.79
C HIS A 82 -26.88 0.26 -10.10
N ALA A 83 -25.55 0.19 -10.09
CA ALA A 83 -24.81 -0.85 -9.37
C ALA A 83 -25.01 -0.75 -7.85
N ASP A 84 -25.05 0.45 -7.30
CA ASP A 84 -25.35 0.70 -5.89
C ASP A 84 -26.81 0.33 -5.56
N ALA A 85 -27.77 0.60 -6.45
CA ALA A 85 -29.16 0.17 -6.28
C ALA A 85 -29.27 -1.36 -6.27
N ARG A 86 -28.63 -2.04 -7.23
CA ARG A 86 -28.54 -3.50 -7.27
C ARG A 86 -27.90 -4.07 -6.00
N GLY A 87 -26.84 -3.43 -5.51
CA GLY A 87 -26.17 -3.83 -4.27
C GLY A 87 -27.07 -3.68 -3.04
N ARG A 88 -27.90 -2.63 -2.98
CA ARG A 88 -28.93 -2.47 -1.94
C ARG A 88 -29.99 -3.55 -2.04
N ASP A 89 -30.52 -3.82 -3.23
CA ASP A 89 -31.54 -4.85 -3.43
C ASP A 89 -31.01 -6.24 -3.01
N ALA A 90 -29.73 -6.52 -3.33
CA ALA A 90 -29.06 -7.75 -2.91
C ALA A 90 -28.87 -7.84 -1.38
N PHE A 91 -28.56 -6.71 -0.73
CA PHE A 91 -28.48 -6.63 0.73
C PHE A 91 -29.85 -6.79 1.39
N ASP A 92 -30.91 -6.17 0.85
CA ASP A 92 -32.27 -6.30 1.35
C ASP A 92 -32.79 -7.74 1.21
N PHE A 93 -32.33 -8.46 0.18
CA PHE A 93 -32.65 -9.86 -0.01
C PHE A 93 -31.94 -10.80 0.97
N ASP A 94 -30.63 -10.61 1.19
CA ASP A 94 -29.83 -11.45 2.10
C ASP A 94 -28.85 -10.59 2.92
N PRO A 95 -29.32 -9.98 4.03
CA PRO A 95 -28.54 -9.02 4.79
C PRO A 95 -27.45 -9.72 5.62
N ILE A 96 -26.27 -9.12 5.63
CA ILE A 96 -25.20 -9.51 6.55
C ILE A 96 -25.55 -8.95 7.94
N VAL A 97 -25.78 -9.83 8.91
CA VAL A 97 -26.06 -9.45 10.29
C VAL A 97 -24.78 -9.59 11.12
N SER A 98 -24.15 -8.48 11.49
CA SER A 98 -22.96 -8.51 12.33
C SER A 98 -22.79 -7.23 13.17
N PRO A 99 -22.23 -7.30 14.39
CA PRO A 99 -22.06 -6.15 15.28
C PRO A 99 -21.09 -5.06 14.77
N TYR A 100 -20.30 -5.38 13.74
CA TYR A 100 -19.27 -4.48 13.20
C TYR A 100 -19.70 -3.79 11.90
N LEU A 101 -20.91 -4.08 11.40
CA LEU A 101 -21.44 -3.56 10.15
C LEU A 101 -22.65 -2.66 10.41
N ASP A 102 -22.50 -1.39 10.05
CA ASP A 102 -23.59 -0.42 10.02
C ASP A 102 -23.92 -0.02 8.57
N ILE A 103 -25.16 0.38 8.32
CA ILE A 103 -25.60 0.86 7.01
C ILE A 103 -25.63 2.39 7.03
N GLY A 104 -24.84 3.02 6.17
CA GLY A 104 -24.85 4.45 5.94
C GLY A 104 -25.66 4.87 4.72
N ARG A 105 -25.80 6.19 4.51
CA ARG A 105 -26.53 6.75 3.36
C ARG A 105 -25.92 6.37 2.00
N ALA A 106 -24.59 6.22 1.95
CA ALA A 106 -23.80 6.04 0.73
C ALA A 106 -23.12 4.66 0.62
N GLY A 107 -23.39 3.75 1.56
CA GLY A 107 -22.76 2.43 1.60
C GLY A 107 -22.70 1.84 3.00
N PHE A 108 -21.95 0.76 3.13
CA PHE A 108 -21.65 0.09 4.39
C PHE A 108 -20.56 0.81 5.16
N GLN A 109 -20.75 0.90 6.48
CA GLN A 109 -19.81 1.47 7.44
C GLN A 109 -19.33 0.36 8.37
N ILE A 110 -18.04 0.06 8.33
CA ILE A 110 -17.46 -1.07 9.06
C ILE A 110 -16.60 -0.54 10.21
N ARG A 111 -16.98 -0.89 11.44
CA ARG A 111 -16.30 -0.50 12.68
C ARG A 111 -15.72 -1.74 13.36
N THR A 112 -14.50 -2.09 12.99
CA THR A 112 -13.79 -3.25 13.56
C THR A 112 -12.58 -2.82 14.41
N PRO A 113 -12.23 -3.57 15.46
CA PRO A 113 -10.93 -3.43 16.11
C PRO A 113 -9.78 -3.59 15.12
N TYR A 114 -8.67 -2.89 15.35
CA TYR A 114 -7.50 -2.98 14.47
C TYR A 114 -6.95 -4.41 14.46
N SER A 115 -6.92 -4.99 13.26
CA SER A 115 -6.28 -6.27 12.96
C SER A 115 -5.68 -6.19 11.57
N ARG A 116 -4.44 -6.67 11.41
CA ARG A 116 -3.76 -6.65 10.12
C ARG A 116 -4.54 -7.44 9.08
N THR A 117 -5.07 -8.61 9.45
CA THR A 117 -5.90 -9.45 8.58
C THR A 117 -7.17 -8.72 8.16
N VAL A 118 -7.87 -8.03 9.09
CA VAL A 118 -9.08 -7.26 8.73
C VAL A 118 -8.75 -6.15 7.72
N VAL A 119 -7.63 -5.46 7.92
CA VAL A 119 -7.19 -4.39 7.00
C VAL A 119 -6.83 -4.93 5.63
N GLU A 120 -6.18 -6.09 5.55
CA GLU A 120 -5.82 -6.76 4.29
C GLU A 120 -7.10 -7.18 3.54
N GLU A 121 -8.02 -7.87 4.20
CA GLU A 121 -9.31 -8.29 3.60
C GLU A 121 -10.16 -7.11 3.13
N LEU A 122 -10.26 -6.03 3.92
CA LEU A 122 -11.03 -4.85 3.53
C LEU A 122 -10.38 -4.09 2.37
N ARG A 123 -9.05 -4.14 2.24
CA ARG A 123 -8.33 -3.49 1.13
C ARG A 123 -8.50 -4.23 -0.19
N ASP A 124 -8.74 -5.53 -0.14
CA ASP A 124 -8.96 -6.35 -1.34
C ASP A 124 -10.36 -6.12 -1.95
N ILE A 125 -11.32 -5.64 -1.16
CA ILE A 125 -12.67 -5.27 -1.63
C ILE A 125 -12.60 -4.02 -2.52
N ARG A 126 -13.24 -4.06 -3.69
CA ARG A 126 -13.24 -2.93 -4.62
C ARG A 126 -13.96 -1.72 -4.07
N PHE A 127 -13.40 -0.54 -4.35
CA PHE A 127 -13.90 0.77 -3.91
C PHE A 127 -13.98 0.96 -2.39
N SER A 128 -13.36 0.07 -1.61
CA SER A 128 -13.24 0.26 -0.18
C SER A 128 -12.32 1.45 0.12
N ARG A 129 -12.69 2.24 1.13
CA ARG A 129 -11.88 3.36 1.59
C ARG A 129 -11.87 3.46 3.10
N TRP A 130 -10.71 3.79 3.65
CA TRP A 130 -10.59 4.16 5.05
C TRP A 130 -10.96 5.62 5.26
N ASP A 131 -11.86 5.88 6.20
CA ASP A 131 -12.22 7.22 6.66
C ASP A 131 -11.44 7.53 7.95
N GLY A 132 -10.44 8.40 7.84
CA GLY A 132 -9.56 8.74 8.97
C GLY A 132 -10.25 9.55 10.07
N ASP A 133 -11.27 10.33 9.73
CA ASP A 133 -11.98 11.21 10.65
C ASP A 133 -12.95 10.40 11.51
N LEU A 134 -13.73 9.53 10.86
CA LEU A 134 -14.70 8.67 11.52
C LEU A 134 -14.11 7.34 12.03
N ARG A 135 -12.85 7.05 11.65
CA ARG A 135 -12.11 5.82 11.94
C ARG A 135 -12.90 4.56 11.58
N LEU A 136 -13.48 4.56 10.39
CA LEU A 136 -14.27 3.46 9.87
C LEU A 136 -13.90 3.17 8.42
N TRP A 137 -14.22 1.97 7.96
CA TRP A 137 -14.15 1.64 6.55
C TRP A 137 -15.49 1.94 5.89
N HIS A 138 -15.44 2.56 4.72
CA HIS A 138 -16.60 2.79 3.87
C HIS A 138 -16.51 1.89 2.65
N VAL A 139 -17.55 1.09 2.43
CA VAL A 139 -17.68 0.20 1.28
C VAL A 139 -18.98 0.55 0.55
N PRO A 140 -18.94 0.98 -0.72
CA PRO A 140 -20.14 1.28 -1.49
C PRO A 140 -21.06 0.06 -1.65
N PHE A 141 -22.36 0.30 -1.87
CA PHE A 141 -23.33 -0.79 -2.00
C PHE A 141 -23.03 -1.72 -3.19
N ARG A 142 -22.50 -1.19 -4.30
CA ARG A 142 -22.09 -1.98 -5.46
C ARG A 142 -21.08 -3.11 -5.15
N SER A 143 -20.33 -2.98 -4.05
CA SER A 143 -19.33 -3.97 -3.63
C SER A 143 -19.89 -4.96 -2.60
N PHE A 144 -21.22 -5.03 -2.46
CA PHE A 144 -21.87 -5.89 -1.47
C PHE A 144 -21.52 -7.38 -1.63
N GLU A 145 -21.53 -7.92 -2.84
CA GLU A 145 -21.25 -9.36 -3.07
C GLU A 145 -19.80 -9.72 -2.68
N GLU A 146 -18.84 -8.84 -3.01
CA GLU A 146 -17.44 -8.99 -2.58
C GLU A 146 -17.34 -8.89 -1.06
N LEU A 147 -17.97 -7.87 -0.46
CA LEU A 147 -18.02 -7.71 1.00
C LEU A 147 -18.60 -8.95 1.68
N ARG A 148 -19.66 -9.55 1.14
CA ARG A 148 -20.29 -10.77 1.65
C ARG A 148 -19.34 -11.96 1.59
N SER A 149 -18.57 -12.09 0.51
CA SER A 149 -17.57 -13.16 0.36
C SER A 149 -16.45 -13.05 1.41
N HIS A 150 -15.96 -11.82 1.67
CA HIS A 150 -14.88 -11.58 2.63
C HIS A 150 -15.36 -11.49 4.10
N TRP A 151 -16.66 -11.27 4.32
CA TRP A 151 -17.22 -11.02 5.66
C TRP A 151 -16.88 -12.08 6.71
N PRO A 152 -16.96 -13.40 6.43
CA PRO A 152 -16.64 -14.42 7.43
C PRO A 152 -15.19 -14.33 7.93
N ALA A 153 -14.24 -14.01 7.04
CA ALA A 153 -12.84 -13.84 7.39
C ALA A 153 -12.62 -12.56 8.23
N ILE A 154 -13.28 -11.47 7.83
CA ILE A 154 -13.27 -10.19 8.54
C ILE A 154 -13.83 -10.34 9.95
N GLU A 155 -15.01 -10.96 10.10
CA GLU A 155 -15.67 -11.14 11.40
C GLU A 155 -14.87 -12.07 12.32
N ALA A 156 -14.35 -13.18 11.80
CA ALA A 156 -13.49 -14.08 12.58
C ALA A 156 -12.19 -13.40 13.02
N ALA A 157 -11.59 -12.56 12.16
CA ALA A 157 -10.40 -11.79 12.50
C ALA A 157 -10.71 -10.66 13.50
N ALA A 158 -11.86 -9.99 13.37
CA ALA A 158 -12.34 -8.96 14.29
C ALA A 158 -12.60 -9.55 15.69
N ARG A 159 -13.36 -10.66 15.78
CA ARG A 159 -13.65 -11.37 17.02
C ARG A 159 -12.38 -11.85 17.72
N ARG A 160 -11.45 -12.47 16.98
CA ARG A 160 -10.14 -12.85 17.53
C ARG A 160 -9.35 -11.66 18.05
N SER A 161 -9.54 -10.50 17.45
CA SER A 161 -8.82 -9.27 17.79
C SER A 161 -9.55 -8.42 18.82
N GLU A 162 -10.68 -8.88 19.37
CA GLU A 162 -11.31 -8.20 20.49
C GLU A 162 -10.36 -8.14 21.69
N PRO A 163 -10.27 -6.99 22.40
CA PRO A 163 -9.44 -6.83 23.58
C PRO A 163 -9.63 -7.94 24.63
N ALA A 164 -10.86 -8.46 24.78
CA ALA A 164 -11.20 -9.55 25.69
C ALA A 164 -10.53 -10.88 25.31
N GLU A 165 -10.57 -11.25 24.02
CA GLU A 165 -9.90 -12.47 23.52
C GLU A 165 -8.38 -12.33 23.45
N ARG A 166 -7.87 -11.10 23.25
CA ARG A 166 -6.43 -10.80 23.41
C ARG A 166 -5.99 -10.94 24.86
N ALA A 167 -6.78 -10.48 25.82
CA ALA A 167 -6.50 -10.63 27.24
C ALA A 167 -6.55 -12.11 27.67
N ARG A 168 -7.55 -12.87 27.19
CA ARG A 168 -7.68 -14.31 27.46
C ARG A 168 -6.49 -15.11 26.95
N ARG A 169 -6.04 -14.86 25.71
CA ARG A 169 -4.83 -15.49 25.16
C ARG A 169 -3.53 -15.04 25.83
N ALA A 170 -3.47 -13.81 26.35
CA ALA A 170 -2.33 -13.36 27.15
C ALA A 170 -2.30 -14.08 28.50
N GLU A 171 -3.46 -14.32 29.12
CA GLU A 171 -3.59 -15.07 30.37
C GLU A 171 -3.33 -16.57 30.16
N GLU A 172 -3.77 -17.17 29.05
CA GLU A 172 -3.46 -18.58 28.69
C GLU A 172 -1.98 -18.79 28.34
N ARG A 173 -1.29 -17.78 27.80
CA ARG A 173 0.17 -17.81 27.59
C ARG A 173 0.98 -17.47 28.85
N LYS A 174 0.31 -16.95 29.89
CA LYS A 174 0.94 -16.53 31.13
C LYS A 174 1.48 -17.76 31.85
N GLY A 175 2.80 -17.87 31.94
CA GLY A 175 3.47 -19.04 32.54
C GLY A 175 3.98 -20.08 31.54
N THR A 176 3.90 -19.83 30.23
CA THR A 176 4.61 -20.66 29.24
C THR A 176 6.11 -20.38 29.29
N GLU A 177 6.95 -21.39 29.06
CA GLU A 177 8.42 -21.23 29.00
C GLU A 177 8.86 -20.15 27.99
N ASP A 178 8.11 -19.99 26.90
CA ASP A 178 8.35 -18.97 25.89
C ASP A 178 8.14 -17.55 26.42
N GLU A 179 7.18 -17.34 27.32
CA GLU A 179 6.98 -16.06 27.99
C GLU A 179 8.13 -15.74 28.95
N LEU A 180 8.58 -16.75 29.72
CA LEU A 180 9.76 -16.61 30.59
C LEU A 180 11.02 -16.28 29.79
N LYS A 181 11.29 -17.02 28.71
CA LYS A 181 12.40 -16.75 27.78
C LYS A 181 12.28 -15.38 27.11
N SER A 182 11.07 -14.94 26.76
CA SER A 182 10.82 -13.61 26.20
C SER A 182 11.06 -12.49 27.23
N LYS A 183 10.61 -12.68 28.48
CA LYS A 183 10.87 -11.75 29.59
C LYS A 183 12.35 -11.66 29.90
N MET A 184 13.05 -12.79 29.94
CA MET A 184 14.50 -12.85 30.14
C MET A 184 15.24 -12.13 29.00
N ARG A 185 14.90 -12.40 27.72
CA ARG A 185 15.45 -11.67 26.56
C ARG A 185 15.20 -10.16 26.64
N SER A 186 14.01 -9.77 27.06
CA SER A 186 13.64 -8.36 27.22
C SER A 186 14.34 -7.69 28.40
N ALA A 187 14.59 -8.41 29.49
CA ALA A 187 15.39 -7.95 30.61
C ALA A 187 16.86 -7.77 30.19
N GLU A 188 17.42 -8.72 29.43
CA GLU A 188 18.79 -8.64 28.94
C GLU A 188 18.97 -7.47 27.97
N ARG A 189 18.05 -7.27 27.02
CA ARG A 189 18.06 -6.10 26.13
C ARG A 189 17.99 -4.77 26.86
N ARG A 190 17.30 -4.70 28.01
CA ARG A 190 17.23 -3.49 28.83
C ARG A 190 18.54 -3.13 29.51
N LYS A 191 19.45 -4.10 29.72
CA LYS A 191 20.80 -3.84 30.23
C LYS A 191 21.70 -3.11 29.23
N ARG A 192 21.30 -3.05 27.95
CA ARG A 192 22.01 -2.33 26.88
C ARG A 192 23.50 -2.65 26.78
N ARG A 193 23.82 -3.92 27.00
CA ARG A 193 25.16 -4.49 26.81
C ARG A 193 25.13 -5.47 25.66
N TYR A 194 26.25 -5.68 25.00
CA TYR A 194 26.41 -6.63 23.90
C TYR A 194 27.82 -7.24 23.94
N PRO A 195 27.98 -8.55 23.71
CA PRO A 195 29.30 -9.18 23.67
C PRO A 195 30.05 -8.75 22.40
N LEU A 196 31.30 -8.33 22.56
CA LEU A 196 32.18 -7.88 21.49
C LEU A 196 33.49 -8.66 21.53
N PRO A 197 34.02 -9.13 20.39
CA PRO A 197 35.30 -9.81 20.37
C PRO A 197 36.42 -8.84 20.74
N ALA A 198 37.30 -9.22 21.67
CA ALA A 198 38.40 -8.37 22.12
C ALA A 198 39.33 -7.91 20.98
N ASP A 199 39.46 -8.75 19.94
CA ASP A 199 40.33 -8.49 18.78
C ASP A 199 39.71 -7.58 17.70
N ASP A 200 38.38 -7.38 17.69
CA ASP A 200 37.67 -6.60 16.65
C ASP A 200 36.63 -5.69 17.31
N LEU A 201 37.09 -4.60 17.94
CA LEU A 201 36.24 -3.65 18.64
C LEU A 201 35.61 -2.60 17.70
N PRO A 202 34.32 -2.27 17.87
CA PRO A 202 33.64 -1.27 17.06
C PRO A 202 34.10 0.17 17.36
N PRO A 203 33.99 1.08 16.39
CA PRO A 203 34.22 2.50 16.64
C PRO A 203 33.18 3.06 17.62
N LEU A 204 33.66 3.66 18.71
CA LEU A 204 32.81 4.35 19.69
C LEU A 204 32.19 5.62 19.09
N GLY A 205 30.95 5.91 19.48
CA GLY A 205 30.23 7.11 19.01
C GLY A 205 29.74 7.05 17.57
N MET A 206 29.97 5.94 16.85
CA MET A 206 29.50 5.76 15.48
C MET A 206 28.34 4.74 15.41
N PRO A 207 27.32 4.98 14.58
CA PRO A 207 26.27 3.98 14.34
C PRO A 207 26.82 2.73 13.64
N VAL A 208 26.70 1.60 14.31
CA VAL A 208 27.04 0.26 13.80
C VAL A 208 25.84 -0.66 13.90
N ALA A 209 25.77 -1.67 13.04
CA ALA A 209 24.73 -2.70 13.08
C ALA A 209 25.19 -3.91 13.90
N ILE A 210 24.28 -4.43 14.72
CA ILE A 210 24.41 -5.69 15.47
C ILE A 210 23.20 -6.57 15.17
N SER A 211 23.18 -7.80 15.71
CA SER A 211 22.06 -8.74 15.58
C SER A 211 20.70 -8.19 16.03
N TYR A 212 20.68 -7.16 16.89
CA TYR A 212 19.47 -6.49 17.37
C TYR A 212 19.07 -5.23 16.59
N GLY A 213 19.89 -4.78 15.64
CA GLY A 213 19.67 -3.56 14.85
C GLY A 213 20.83 -2.57 14.95
N ILE A 214 20.59 -1.32 14.55
CA ILE A 214 21.62 -0.27 14.54
C ILE A 214 21.72 0.38 15.93
N VAL A 215 22.93 0.40 16.48
CA VAL A 215 23.27 0.93 17.81
C VAL A 215 24.51 1.82 17.75
N VAL A 216 24.71 2.63 18.76
CA VAL A 216 25.97 3.37 18.98
C VAL A 216 26.59 2.85 20.27
N PHE A 217 27.82 2.32 20.18
CA PHE A 217 28.58 1.94 21.36
C PHE A 217 29.10 3.20 22.07
N THR A 218 28.83 3.29 23.37
CA THR A 218 29.25 4.40 24.21
C THR A 218 30.50 4.08 24.99
N ASP A 219 30.67 2.82 25.39
CA ASP A 219 31.79 2.38 26.20
C ASP A 219 32.04 0.87 26.03
N ILE A 220 33.28 0.44 26.25
CA ILE A 220 33.68 -0.98 26.27
C ILE A 220 34.35 -1.22 27.60
N THR A 221 33.70 -1.98 28.48
CA THR A 221 34.09 -2.07 29.90
C THR A 221 35.33 -2.93 30.12
N GLY A 222 35.69 -3.79 29.16
CA GLY A 222 36.78 -4.77 29.29
C GLY A 222 36.45 -5.95 30.23
N GLU A 223 35.22 -6.01 30.75
CA GLU A 223 34.72 -7.15 31.51
C GLU A 223 34.45 -8.31 30.55
N VAL A 224 35.07 -9.46 30.83
CA VAL A 224 34.94 -10.67 30.03
C VAL A 224 33.56 -11.28 30.19
N VAL A 225 32.99 -11.74 29.08
CA VAL A 225 31.68 -12.37 29.00
C VAL A 225 31.80 -13.81 29.48
N ASP A 226 30.92 -14.22 30.40
CA ASP A 226 30.73 -15.62 30.74
C ASP A 226 29.77 -16.27 29.72
N PRO A 227 30.25 -17.09 28.77
CA PRO A 227 29.43 -17.64 27.70
C PRO A 227 28.34 -18.60 28.21
N ASP A 228 28.56 -19.28 29.34
CA ASP A 228 27.61 -20.25 29.88
C ASP A 228 26.33 -19.54 30.38
N LEU A 229 26.47 -18.30 30.86
CA LEU A 229 25.36 -17.50 31.33
C LEU A 229 24.62 -16.75 30.21
N VAL A 230 25.22 -16.63 29.02
CA VAL A 230 24.70 -15.75 27.96
C VAL A 230 24.42 -16.42 26.62
N THR A 231 24.77 -17.70 26.47
CA THR A 231 24.52 -18.50 25.24
C THR A 231 23.04 -18.46 24.81
N ASP A 232 22.12 -18.43 25.77
CA ASP A 232 20.67 -18.32 25.50
C ASP A 232 20.26 -17.00 24.82
N PHE A 233 21.05 -15.93 25.01
CA PHE A 233 20.78 -14.58 24.46
C PHE A 233 21.65 -14.24 23.26
N TYR A 234 22.88 -14.74 23.26
CA TYR A 234 23.92 -14.49 22.26
C TYR A 234 24.56 -15.83 21.85
N PRO A 235 23.95 -16.57 20.90
CA PRO A 235 24.39 -17.92 20.51
C PRO A 235 25.70 -17.97 19.69
N GLY A 236 26.62 -17.04 19.95
CA GLY A 236 27.95 -16.97 19.36
C GLY A 236 28.94 -16.19 20.22
N ALA A 237 28.63 -15.98 21.51
CA ALA A 237 29.54 -15.33 22.44
C ALA A 237 30.68 -16.29 22.83
N SER A 238 31.92 -15.79 22.83
CA SER A 238 33.13 -16.51 23.23
C SER A 238 33.56 -16.15 24.66
N GLN A 239 34.43 -16.98 25.26
CA GLN A 239 35.11 -16.68 26.53
C GLN A 239 36.06 -15.47 26.43
N ASP A 240 36.43 -15.06 25.22
CA ASP A 240 37.31 -13.91 24.97
C ASP A 240 36.53 -12.63 24.64
N ASP A 241 35.19 -12.68 24.66
CA ASP A 241 34.38 -11.51 24.37
C ASP A 241 34.32 -10.57 25.58
N VAL A 242 34.29 -9.27 25.32
CA VAL A 242 34.14 -8.21 26.31
C VAL A 242 32.78 -7.53 26.19
N TRP A 243 32.29 -6.96 27.29
CA TRP A 243 31.03 -6.22 27.27
C TRP A 243 31.18 -4.82 26.65
N GLY A 244 30.36 -4.55 25.62
CA GLY A 244 30.14 -3.21 25.08
C GLY A 244 28.79 -2.63 25.51
N LEU A 245 28.79 -1.43 26.07
CA LEU A 245 27.59 -0.66 26.38
C LEU A 245 27.14 0.13 25.15
N TRP A 246 25.84 0.09 24.88
CA TRP A 246 25.27 0.74 23.70
C TRP A 246 24.04 1.60 24.01
N ARG A 247 23.74 2.52 23.10
CA ARG A 247 22.50 3.30 23.09
C ARG A 247 21.85 3.29 21.71
N ALA A 248 20.58 3.66 21.68
CA ALA A 248 19.90 3.92 20.42
C ALA A 248 20.56 5.13 19.71
N PRO A 249 20.76 5.06 18.39
CA PRO A 249 21.29 6.18 17.62
C PRO A 249 20.26 7.31 17.53
N MET A 250 20.75 8.55 17.49
CA MET A 250 19.95 9.75 17.19
C MET A 250 19.70 9.88 15.68
N LEU A 251 18.72 10.68 15.28
CA LEU A 251 18.43 10.89 13.85
C LEU A 251 19.64 11.49 13.12
N ASP A 252 20.28 12.49 13.71
CA ASP A 252 21.45 13.18 13.13
C ASP A 252 22.62 12.21 12.89
N GLU A 253 22.87 11.33 13.85
CA GLU A 253 23.90 10.29 13.74
C GLU A 253 23.60 9.34 12.57
N LEU A 254 22.35 8.87 12.45
CA LEU A 254 21.93 8.00 11.34
C LEU A 254 22.00 8.68 9.97
N LEU A 255 21.80 9.99 9.91
CA LEU A 255 21.91 10.76 8.66
C LEU A 255 23.37 10.98 8.27
N SER A 256 24.24 11.19 9.26
CA SER A 256 25.67 11.41 9.08
C SER A 256 26.46 10.13 8.74
N THR A 257 25.92 8.95 9.07
CA THR A 257 26.55 7.67 8.73
C THR A 257 26.55 7.39 7.23
N TRP A 258 27.74 7.13 6.70
CA TRP A 258 27.94 6.62 5.34
C TRP A 258 27.61 5.12 5.26
N PRO A 259 26.79 4.69 4.28
CA PRO A 259 26.40 3.30 4.15
C PRO A 259 27.57 2.42 3.69
N ALA A 260 27.63 1.19 4.22
CA ALA A 260 28.48 0.15 3.66
C ALA A 260 28.00 -0.24 2.25
N LYS A 261 28.96 -0.45 1.33
CA LYS A 261 28.66 -0.83 -0.08
C LYS A 261 28.15 -2.26 -0.22
N ALA A 262 28.57 -3.16 0.66
CA ALA A 262 28.17 -4.56 0.66
C ALA A 262 27.80 -5.00 2.08
N ALA A 263 26.86 -5.93 2.18
CA ALA A 263 26.57 -6.60 3.43
C ALA A 263 27.76 -7.50 3.82
N PRO A 264 28.05 -7.66 5.12
CA PRO A 264 29.13 -8.54 5.55
C PRO A 264 28.82 -10.00 5.17
N GLU A 265 29.83 -10.72 4.65
CA GLU A 265 29.72 -12.12 4.21
C GLU A 265 29.51 -13.08 5.40
N THR A 266 30.12 -12.77 6.54
CA THR A 266 29.91 -13.47 7.81
C THR A 266 29.31 -12.48 8.79
N ARG A 267 28.27 -12.89 9.52
CA ARG A 267 27.69 -12.09 10.62
C ARG A 267 28.70 -12.00 11.76
N ARG A 268 29.67 -11.09 11.62
CA ARG A 268 30.50 -10.60 12.72
C ARG A 268 29.59 -10.09 13.84
N CYS A 269 30.13 -10.00 15.06
CA CYS A 269 29.40 -9.50 16.22
C CYS A 269 28.83 -8.08 15.97
N TRP A 270 29.46 -7.30 15.09
CA TRP A 270 28.99 -6.01 14.57
C TRP A 270 29.45 -5.76 13.11
N TRP A 271 28.78 -4.86 12.39
CA TRP A 271 29.18 -4.41 11.03
C TRP A 271 28.76 -2.97 10.74
N LEU A 272 29.30 -2.37 9.67
CA LEU A 272 28.82 -1.07 9.19
C LEU A 272 27.46 -1.23 8.49
N PRO A 273 26.46 -0.40 8.84
CA PRO A 273 25.10 -0.57 8.34
C PRO A 273 25.01 -0.29 6.83
N THR A 274 24.22 -1.10 6.15
CA THR A 274 23.90 -0.92 4.73
C THR A 274 22.81 0.14 4.53
N ILE A 275 22.65 0.64 3.30
CA ILE A 275 21.60 1.63 2.99
C ILE A 275 20.17 1.08 3.26
N GLU A 276 19.96 -0.21 3.05
CA GLU A 276 18.67 -0.88 3.28
C GLU A 276 18.35 -1.03 4.77
N GLU A 277 19.36 -1.07 5.65
CA GLU A 277 19.18 -1.03 7.11
C GLU A 277 19.01 0.41 7.62
N LEU A 278 19.72 1.38 7.02
CA LEU A 278 19.66 2.79 7.42
C LEU A 278 18.31 3.44 7.05
N ARG A 279 17.71 3.11 5.91
CA ARG A 279 16.40 3.65 5.48
C ARG A 279 15.28 3.44 6.52
N PRO A 280 14.98 2.21 6.98
CA PRO A 280 13.96 1.98 8.00
C PRO A 280 14.35 2.58 9.35
N ALA A 281 15.63 2.55 9.74
CA ALA A 281 16.10 3.15 10.98
C ALA A 281 15.89 4.68 11.01
N ARG A 282 16.24 5.38 9.92
CA ARG A 282 16.01 6.83 9.76
C ARG A 282 14.52 7.17 9.83
N ARG A 283 13.66 6.36 9.19
CA ARG A 283 12.20 6.56 9.25
C ARG A 283 11.66 6.37 10.67
N ALA A 284 12.11 5.35 11.39
CA ALA A 284 11.72 5.11 12.77
C ALA A 284 12.20 6.21 13.73
N ALA A 285 13.44 6.70 13.55
CA ALA A 285 13.97 7.81 14.34
C ALA A 285 13.18 9.11 14.12
N ARG A 286 12.83 9.44 12.86
CA ARG A 286 11.94 10.58 12.56
C ARG A 286 10.60 10.49 13.28
N ALA A 287 9.95 9.32 13.24
CA ALA A 287 8.68 9.12 13.92
C ALA A 287 8.78 9.32 15.43
N ARG A 288 9.90 8.91 16.05
CA ARG A 288 10.17 9.08 17.48
C ARG A 288 10.32 10.56 17.85
N GLU A 289 11.09 11.33 17.08
CA GLU A 289 11.23 12.78 17.31
C GLU A 289 9.92 13.54 17.11
N SER A 290 9.13 13.19 16.09
CA SER A 290 7.80 13.77 15.88
C SER A 290 6.84 13.46 17.05
N THR A 291 6.97 12.31 17.69
CA THR A 291 6.12 11.95 18.83
C THR A 291 6.58 12.65 20.11
N ASP A 292 7.88 12.77 20.33
CA ASP A 292 8.44 13.44 21.52
C ASP A 292 8.20 14.96 21.49
N THR A 293 8.22 15.57 20.30
CA THR A 293 7.85 16.99 20.10
C THR A 293 6.36 17.26 20.34
N VAL A 294 5.47 16.34 19.95
CA VAL A 294 4.04 16.43 20.25
C VAL A 294 3.76 16.23 21.74
N ARG A 295 4.53 15.38 22.43
CA ARG A 295 4.38 15.13 23.88
C ARG A 295 4.90 16.27 24.77
N LYS A 296 5.79 17.11 24.24
CA LYS A 296 6.36 18.28 24.93
C LYS A 296 5.59 19.59 24.69
N ARG A 297 4.57 19.58 23.84
CA ARG A 297 3.61 20.68 23.67
C ARG A 297 2.37 20.44 24.52
#